data_AF-A0A6A5QYF9-F1
#
_entry.id   AF-A0A6A5QYF9-F1
#
_cell.length_a   1.000
_cell.length_b   1.000
_cell.length_c   1.000
_cell.angle_alpha   90.00
_cell.angle_beta   90.00
_cell.angle_gamma   90.00
#
_symmetry.space_group_name_H-M   'P 1'
#
loop_
_entity.id
_entity.type
_entity.pdbx_description
1 polymer ?
#
loop_
_entity_poly.entity_id
_entity_poly.type
_entity_poly.pdbx_seq_one_letter_code
_entity_poly.pdbx_strand_id
1 'polypeptide(L)'
;MATQAHCAHCFESLAAHLEKRPALSLRQVEALWSKYIEEPTTTNPLLEDSDSLSPPTAADPAYKPAAISRLIARSPATGSSSSLQSEGSTPSGISEASSATSMLSTTEAHPLFVTWNAVSKSGDKRLRGCIGTFEAQELDKGLKSYSLTSAFDDTRFDPISAAELSSLECAVTLLTNFEPASSPLDWTLGTHGLRIAFTYNNRRYGATYLPDVAREQGWTKEETLVSLMRKAGYNGKKDDWKKVNLQVVRYQGKKVSLGYGEWKEWRGWVDEEMADDEDED
;
A
#
# COMPACT_ATOMS: atom_id res chain seq x y z
N MET A 1 -1.82 -2.96 -6.67
CA MET A 1 -0.79 -2.17 -5.90
C MET A 1 -1.46 -1.36 -4.79
N ALA A 2 -0.82 -1.14 -3.63
CA ALA A 2 -1.41 -0.32 -2.55
C ALA A 2 -1.59 1.15 -2.97
N THR A 3 -2.65 1.80 -2.48
CA THR A 3 -3.09 3.17 -2.82
C THR A 3 -3.63 3.89 -1.57
N GLN A 4 -3.81 5.22 -1.63
CA GLN A 4 -4.44 5.97 -0.54
C GLN A 4 -5.92 5.59 -0.34
N ALA A 5 -6.65 5.25 -1.41
CA ALA A 5 -8.03 4.75 -1.30
C ALA A 5 -8.15 3.49 -0.42
N HIS A 6 -7.16 2.58 -0.48
CA HIS A 6 -7.11 1.44 0.43
C HIS A 6 -6.98 1.87 1.91
N CYS A 7 -6.21 2.92 2.19
CA CYS A 7 -6.06 3.47 3.53
C CYS A 7 -7.35 4.18 3.97
N ALA A 8 -7.99 4.93 3.06
CA ALA A 8 -9.29 5.56 3.29
C ALA A 8 -10.37 4.53 3.60
N HIS A 9 -10.38 3.38 2.91
CA HIS A 9 -11.31 2.28 3.18
C HIS A 9 -11.08 1.63 4.57
N CYS A 10 -9.82 1.53 5.02
CA CYS A 10 -9.51 1.08 6.38
C CYS A 10 -10.02 2.07 7.44
N PHE A 11 -9.81 3.38 7.23
CA PHE A 11 -10.38 4.41 8.12
C PHE A 11 -11.89 4.40 8.13
N GLU A 12 -12.51 4.33 6.96
CA GLU A 12 -13.96 4.26 6.79
C GLU A 12 -14.53 3.04 7.52
N SER A 13 -13.89 1.89 7.41
CA SER A 13 -14.26 0.67 8.15
C SER A 13 -14.19 0.87 9.67
N LEU A 14 -13.09 1.46 10.16
CA LEU A 14 -12.91 1.71 11.60
C LEU A 14 -13.90 2.76 12.13
N ALA A 15 -14.02 3.90 11.45
CA ALA A 15 -14.91 4.98 11.85
C ALA A 15 -16.37 4.54 11.83
N ALA A 16 -16.82 3.87 10.74
CA ALA A 16 -18.17 3.34 10.65
C ALA A 16 -18.49 2.33 11.75
N HIS A 17 -17.51 1.48 12.11
CA HIS A 17 -17.66 0.54 13.23
C HIS A 17 -17.86 1.27 14.56
N LEU A 18 -17.03 2.27 14.85
CA LEU A 18 -17.11 3.07 16.08
C LEU A 18 -18.41 3.90 16.16
N GLU A 19 -18.89 4.39 15.01
CA GLU A 19 -20.12 5.18 14.85
C GLU A 19 -21.38 4.31 14.72
N LYS A 20 -21.23 2.97 14.62
CA LYS A 20 -22.32 1.99 14.42
C LYS A 20 -23.16 2.26 13.16
N ARG A 21 -22.51 2.68 12.08
CA ARG A 21 -23.12 2.88 10.75
C ARG A 21 -22.57 1.87 9.73
N PRO A 22 -23.27 1.62 8.61
CA PRO A 22 -22.68 0.87 7.51
C PRO A 22 -21.44 1.59 6.96
N ALA A 23 -20.42 0.81 6.63
CA ALA A 23 -19.21 1.30 5.97
C ALA A 23 -19.37 1.20 4.45
N LEU A 24 -18.79 2.16 3.72
CA LEU A 24 -18.67 2.07 2.25
C LEU A 24 -17.82 0.85 1.86
N SER A 25 -18.23 0.15 0.80
CA SER A 25 -17.42 -0.91 0.19
C SER A 25 -16.12 -0.36 -0.41
N LEU A 26 -15.10 -1.20 -0.58
CA LEU A 26 -13.83 -0.74 -1.16
C LEU A 26 -14.04 -0.12 -2.54
N ARG A 27 -14.89 -0.73 -3.37
CA ARG A 27 -15.21 -0.21 -4.71
C ARG A 27 -15.82 1.18 -4.68
N GLN A 28 -16.72 1.45 -3.73
CA GLN A 28 -17.31 2.79 -3.56
C GLN A 28 -16.25 3.79 -3.13
N VAL A 29 -15.41 3.43 -2.16
CA VAL A 29 -14.31 4.28 -1.70
C VAL A 29 -13.35 4.60 -2.84
N GLU A 30 -12.95 3.62 -3.65
CA GLU A 30 -12.07 3.84 -4.80
C GLU A 30 -12.66 4.78 -5.85
N ALA A 31 -13.95 4.62 -6.17
CA ALA A 31 -14.64 5.50 -7.12
C ALA A 31 -14.71 6.94 -6.61
N LEU A 32 -15.16 7.13 -5.36
CA LEU A 32 -15.29 8.44 -4.72
C LEU A 32 -13.93 9.11 -4.50
N TRP A 33 -12.92 8.35 -4.08
CA TRP A 33 -11.56 8.85 -3.91
C TRP A 33 -10.95 9.32 -5.23
N SER A 34 -11.24 8.62 -6.33
CA SER A 34 -10.79 9.03 -7.67
C SER A 34 -11.43 10.35 -8.08
N LYS A 35 -12.75 10.50 -7.89
CA LYS A 35 -13.46 11.76 -8.17
C LYS A 35 -12.92 12.92 -7.33
N TYR A 36 -12.73 12.71 -6.03
CA TYR A 36 -12.17 13.70 -5.12
C TYR A 36 -10.78 14.22 -5.54
N ILE A 37 -9.92 13.36 -6.11
CA ILE A 37 -8.58 13.76 -6.58
C ILE A 37 -8.62 14.51 -7.92
N GLU A 38 -9.62 14.23 -8.76
CA GLU A 38 -9.79 14.83 -10.08
C GLU A 38 -10.40 16.24 -9.99
N GLU A 39 -11.20 16.53 -8.97
CA GLU A 39 -11.78 17.85 -8.76
C GLU A 39 -10.72 18.90 -8.36
N PRO A 40 -10.65 20.05 -9.05
CA PRO A 40 -9.81 21.16 -8.63
C PRO A 40 -10.42 21.78 -7.36
N THR A 41 -9.91 21.38 -6.20
CA THR A 41 -10.32 21.93 -4.91
C THR A 41 -10.16 23.46 -4.93
N THR A 42 -11.29 24.16 -5.05
CA THR A 42 -11.34 25.63 -5.07
C THR A 42 -11.40 26.14 -3.65
N THR A 43 -10.30 26.03 -2.91
CA THR A 43 -10.16 26.63 -1.58
C THR A 43 -8.74 27.14 -1.37
N ASN A 44 -8.42 28.22 -2.07
CA ASN A 44 -7.30 29.09 -1.71
C ASN A 44 -7.92 30.34 -1.03
N PRO A 45 -7.80 30.53 0.29
CA PRO A 45 -8.23 31.76 0.92
C PRO A 45 -7.26 32.88 0.51
N LEU A 46 -7.76 33.83 -0.27
CA LEU A 46 -7.39 35.24 -0.29
C LEU A 46 -5.89 35.55 -0.10
N LEU A 47 -5.15 35.65 -1.21
CA LEU A 47 -4.01 36.57 -1.27
C LEU A 47 -4.56 37.95 -1.64
N GLU A 48 -4.85 38.75 -0.62
CA GLU A 48 -4.94 40.19 -0.76
C GLU A 48 -3.56 40.73 -1.17
N ASP A 49 -3.61 41.60 -2.17
CA ASP A 49 -2.53 42.31 -2.81
C ASP A 49 -1.85 43.27 -1.82
N SER A 50 -0.55 43.11 -1.57
CA SER A 50 0.27 44.22 -1.07
C SER A 50 1.73 44.08 -1.49
N ASP A 51 2.05 44.88 -2.49
CA ASP A 51 3.36 45.27 -3.01
C ASP A 51 4.30 45.80 -1.89
N SER A 52 5.53 45.28 -1.81
CA SER A 52 6.73 46.05 -1.37
C SER A 52 8.03 45.24 -1.42
N LEU A 53 9.04 45.83 -2.07
CA LEU A 53 10.38 45.31 -2.33
C LEU A 53 11.31 45.28 -1.11
N SER A 54 12.14 44.22 -0.98
CA SER A 54 13.63 44.23 -0.85
C SER A 54 14.22 43.17 0.12
N PRO A 55 15.47 42.69 -0.07
CA PRO A 55 15.96 41.35 0.32
C PRO A 55 16.85 41.37 1.60
N PRO A 56 17.28 40.22 2.19
CA PRO A 56 18.60 39.64 1.82
C PRO A 56 18.87 38.12 2.14
N THR A 57 19.93 37.61 1.50
CA THR A 57 20.93 36.61 1.98
C THR A 57 20.57 35.14 2.25
N ALA A 58 21.62 34.31 2.10
CA ALA A 58 21.59 32.90 1.74
C ALA A 58 21.80 31.90 2.90
N ALA A 59 21.38 30.67 2.61
CA ALA A 59 21.83 29.35 3.12
C ALA A 59 21.28 28.81 4.45
N ASP A 60 20.24 27.97 4.39
CA ASP A 60 20.30 26.50 4.61
C ASP A 60 18.91 25.85 4.39
N PRO A 61 18.74 24.76 3.60
CA PRO A 61 17.41 24.22 3.33
C PRO A 61 17.01 23.12 4.32
N ALA A 62 16.06 23.44 5.18
CA ALA A 62 15.20 22.47 5.83
C ALA A 62 14.27 21.80 4.79
N TYR A 63 14.30 20.48 4.75
CA TYR A 63 13.49 19.62 3.90
C TYR A 63 11.98 19.88 4.13
N LYS A 64 11.32 20.48 3.14
CA LYS A 64 9.86 20.55 2.99
C LYS A 64 9.45 19.59 1.87
N PRO A 65 8.38 18.79 2.01
CA PRO A 65 7.96 17.87 0.97
C PRO A 65 7.51 18.66 -0.27
N ALA A 66 8.05 18.28 -1.42
CA ALA A 66 7.84 18.93 -2.69
C ALA A 66 6.38 18.83 -3.13
N ALA A 67 5.87 19.97 -3.60
CA ALA A 67 4.61 20.11 -4.30
C ALA A 67 4.56 19.16 -5.51
N ILE A 68 3.38 18.57 -5.72
CA ILE A 68 3.06 17.74 -6.87
C ILE A 68 2.96 18.65 -8.10
N SER A 69 4.04 18.74 -8.88
CA SER A 69 3.98 19.30 -10.23
C SER A 69 3.47 18.21 -11.18
N ARG A 70 2.19 18.36 -11.56
CA ARG A 70 1.52 17.63 -12.64
C ARG A 70 2.08 18.10 -13.98
N LEU A 71 2.64 17.19 -14.78
CA LEU A 71 2.93 17.43 -16.20
C LEU A 71 2.18 16.38 -17.04
N ILE A 72 1.08 16.84 -17.64
CA ILE A 72 0.39 16.19 -18.75
C ILE A 72 1.12 16.62 -20.02
N ALA A 73 1.63 15.66 -20.80
CA ALA A 73 2.10 15.91 -22.16
C ALA A 73 1.24 15.09 -23.13
N ARG A 74 0.45 15.83 -23.91
CA ARG A 74 -0.38 15.36 -25.03
C ARG A 74 0.49 15.25 -26.28
N SER A 75 0.44 14.10 -26.95
CA SER A 75 1.07 13.86 -28.25
C SER A 75 0.48 14.74 -29.35
N PRO A 76 1.29 15.15 -30.35
CA PRO A 76 0.81 15.44 -31.69
C PRO A 76 1.38 14.45 -32.73
N ALA A 77 0.55 14.09 -33.70
CA ALA A 77 0.91 13.34 -34.90
C ALA A 77 1.36 14.29 -36.03
N THR A 78 2.29 13.86 -36.90
CA THR A 78 2.25 13.99 -38.40
C THR A 78 3.55 13.48 -39.08
N GLY A 79 3.37 12.72 -40.18
CA GLY A 79 4.19 12.42 -41.40
C GLY A 79 5.74 12.31 -41.35
N SER A 80 6.44 11.46 -42.13
CA SER A 80 6.14 10.64 -43.32
C SER A 80 7.28 9.63 -43.63
N SER A 81 6.90 8.50 -44.26
CA SER A 81 7.58 7.67 -45.30
C SER A 81 9.06 7.19 -45.19
N SER A 82 9.30 5.87 -45.28
CA SER A 82 9.73 5.17 -46.52
C SER A 82 9.98 3.64 -46.31
N SER A 83 9.89 2.92 -47.44
CA SER A 83 9.72 1.48 -47.77
C SER A 83 10.83 0.50 -47.28
N LEU A 84 10.71 -0.84 -47.22
CA LEU A 84 10.40 -1.86 -48.26
C LEU A 84 10.10 -3.29 -47.69
N GLN A 85 9.10 -3.99 -48.26
CA GLN A 85 8.95 -5.42 -48.73
C GLN A 85 9.51 -6.61 -47.87
N SER A 86 8.89 -7.80 -47.73
CA SER A 86 8.15 -8.64 -48.70
C SER A 86 7.39 -9.86 -48.08
N GLU A 87 6.21 -10.17 -48.66
CA GLU A 87 5.65 -11.49 -49.09
C GLU A 87 5.26 -12.63 -48.09
N GLY A 88 4.00 -13.15 -48.20
CA GLY A 88 3.65 -14.52 -47.78
C GLY A 88 2.19 -14.91 -47.38
N SER A 89 1.18 -14.76 -48.27
CA SER A 89 -0.01 -15.63 -48.52
C SER A 89 -1.03 -16.15 -47.44
N THR A 90 -2.24 -15.53 -47.39
CA THR A 90 -3.66 -16.03 -47.57
C THR A 90 -4.20 -17.41 -47.03
N PRO A 91 -5.55 -17.64 -46.92
CA PRO A 91 -6.69 -16.77 -46.53
C PRO A 91 -7.85 -17.44 -45.69
N SER A 92 -8.85 -16.61 -45.33
CA SER A 92 -10.32 -16.87 -45.26
C SER A 92 -11.02 -17.27 -43.94
N GLY A 93 -11.97 -16.42 -43.52
CA GLY A 93 -13.08 -16.75 -42.61
C GLY A 93 -13.78 -15.52 -41.96
N ILE A 94 -14.78 -14.96 -42.63
CA ILE A 94 -15.76 -13.98 -42.11
C ILE A 94 -16.73 -14.66 -41.11
N SER A 95 -17.22 -14.09 -40.00
CA SER A 95 -18.30 -13.09 -39.94
C SER A 95 -18.70 -12.74 -38.47
N GLU A 96 -18.96 -11.44 -38.26
CA GLU A 96 -19.99 -10.75 -37.44
C GLU A 96 -20.31 -11.07 -35.96
N ALA A 97 -19.99 -10.06 -35.14
CA ALA A 97 -20.88 -9.24 -34.30
C ALA A 97 -21.39 -9.72 -32.92
N SER A 98 -21.16 -8.82 -31.96
CA SER A 98 -21.95 -8.54 -30.74
C SER A 98 -21.87 -9.59 -29.62
N SER A 99 -21.82 -9.27 -28.34
CA SER A 99 -21.83 -8.03 -27.57
C SER A 99 -21.51 -8.45 -26.14
N ALA A 100 -20.97 -7.51 -25.36
CA ALA A 100 -21.09 -7.44 -23.90
C ALA A 100 -20.86 -8.73 -23.10
N THR A 101 -19.73 -8.77 -22.40
CA THR A 101 -19.59 -9.17 -20.98
C THR A 101 -18.17 -9.68 -20.78
N SER A 102 -17.29 -8.80 -20.31
CA SER A 102 -16.27 -9.17 -19.32
C SER A 102 -15.61 -7.91 -18.76
N MET A 103 -16.42 -7.07 -18.10
CA MET A 103 -15.90 -6.32 -16.95
C MET A 103 -15.84 -7.31 -15.76
N LEU A 104 -15.14 -8.44 -15.92
CA LEU A 104 -14.72 -9.21 -14.75
C LEU A 104 -13.58 -8.41 -14.12
N SER A 105 -13.95 -7.52 -13.21
CA SER A 105 -13.07 -7.04 -12.16
C SER A 105 -12.47 -8.27 -11.50
N THR A 106 -11.25 -8.63 -11.89
CA THR A 106 -10.51 -9.67 -11.23
C THR A 106 -10.25 -9.14 -9.84
N THR A 107 -10.91 -9.69 -8.81
CA THR A 107 -10.67 -9.31 -7.43
C THR A 107 -9.22 -9.63 -7.12
N GLU A 108 -8.34 -8.63 -7.19
CA GLU A 108 -6.92 -8.82 -6.93
C GLU A 108 -6.77 -9.30 -5.48
N ALA A 109 -6.14 -10.47 -5.28
CA ALA A 109 -5.90 -11.02 -3.97
C ALA A 109 -4.43 -10.84 -3.57
N HIS A 110 -4.19 -10.28 -2.38
CA HIS A 110 -2.84 -9.95 -1.90
C HIS A 110 -2.68 -10.33 -0.43
N PRO A 111 -1.51 -10.85 -0.02
CA PRO A 111 -1.14 -10.82 1.38
C PRO A 111 -0.96 -9.36 1.81
N LEU A 112 -1.47 -9.01 2.99
CA LEU A 112 -1.60 -7.63 3.40
C LEU A 112 -1.40 -7.43 4.90
N PHE A 113 -1.00 -6.21 5.26
CA PHE A 113 -0.91 -5.74 6.64
C PHE A 113 -1.59 -4.38 6.74
N VAL A 114 -2.39 -4.19 7.78
CA VAL A 114 -2.94 -2.89 8.17
C VAL A 114 -2.26 -2.46 9.46
N THR A 115 -1.78 -1.23 9.48
CA THR A 115 -1.06 -0.63 10.60
C THR A 115 -1.71 0.69 10.98
N TRP A 116 -2.03 0.83 12.25
CA TRP A 116 -2.41 2.09 12.88
C TRP A 116 -1.19 2.70 13.58
N ASN A 117 -0.90 3.96 13.30
CA ASN A 117 0.06 4.76 14.04
C ASN A 117 -0.65 5.90 14.75
N ALA A 118 -0.31 6.14 16.02
CA ALA A 118 -0.64 7.40 16.69
C ALA A 118 0.37 8.46 16.27
N VAL A 119 -0.13 9.61 15.84
CA VAL A 119 0.64 10.77 15.40
C VAL A 119 0.56 11.84 16.47
N SER A 120 1.71 12.20 17.02
CA SER A 120 1.82 13.28 18.01
C SER A 120 1.68 14.67 17.37
N LYS A 121 1.53 15.70 18.19
CA LYS A 121 1.47 17.10 17.72
C LYS A 121 2.75 17.56 17.01
N SER A 122 3.91 16.94 17.32
CA SER A 122 5.18 17.20 16.63
C SER A 122 5.30 16.46 15.29
N GLY A 123 4.34 15.60 14.94
CA GLY A 123 4.37 14.75 13.75
C GLY A 123 5.05 13.40 13.97
N ASP A 124 5.57 13.12 15.17
CA ASP A 124 6.19 11.84 15.49
C ASP A 124 5.15 10.73 15.49
N LYS A 125 5.48 9.60 14.84
CA LYS A 125 4.60 8.45 14.68
C LYS A 125 4.99 7.34 15.63
N ARG A 126 4.02 6.77 16.32
CA ARG A 126 4.19 5.61 17.20
C ARG A 126 3.20 4.52 16.82
N LEU A 127 3.68 3.28 16.72
CA LEU A 127 2.83 2.13 16.45
C LEU A 127 1.69 2.03 17.47
N ARG A 128 0.45 1.91 16.97
CA ARG A 128 -0.78 1.83 17.75
C ARG A 128 -1.58 0.54 17.51
N GLY A 129 -1.24 -0.19 16.45
CA GLY A 129 -1.74 -1.52 16.13
C GLY A 129 -1.19 -1.97 14.77
N CYS A 130 -0.88 -3.26 14.60
CA CYS A 130 -0.48 -3.80 13.29
C CYS A 130 -0.73 -5.30 13.23
N ILE A 131 -1.66 -5.70 12.37
CA ILE A 131 -2.01 -7.10 12.10
C ILE A 131 -2.14 -7.29 10.59
N GLY A 132 -1.81 -8.48 10.11
CA GLY A 132 -1.87 -8.84 8.70
C GLY A 132 -1.65 -10.32 8.49
N THR A 133 -1.56 -10.72 7.22
CA THR A 133 -1.40 -12.10 6.81
C THR A 133 -0.50 -12.25 5.59
N PHE A 134 0.15 -13.41 5.53
CA PHE A 134 0.92 -13.88 4.37
C PHE A 134 0.08 -14.69 3.36
N GLU A 135 -1.18 -14.95 3.67
CA GLU A 135 -2.14 -15.56 2.76
C GLU A 135 -2.81 -14.49 1.91
N ALA A 136 -2.98 -14.75 0.61
CA ALA A 136 -3.63 -13.81 -0.29
C ALA A 136 -5.09 -13.60 0.12
N GLN A 137 -5.49 -12.36 0.35
CA GLN A 137 -6.86 -11.97 0.70
C GLN A 137 -7.46 -11.14 -0.42
N GLU A 138 -8.74 -11.34 -0.69
CA GLU A 138 -9.55 -10.38 -1.46
C GLU A 138 -9.49 -9.01 -0.76
N LEU A 139 -9.13 -7.96 -1.49
CA LEU A 139 -8.76 -6.67 -0.87
C LEU A 139 -9.88 -6.03 -0.04
N ASP A 140 -11.14 -6.04 -0.51
CA ASP A 140 -12.26 -5.46 0.24
C ASP A 140 -12.41 -6.13 1.62
N LYS A 141 -12.63 -7.45 1.61
CA LYS A 141 -12.77 -8.25 2.84
C LYS A 141 -11.53 -8.19 3.72
N GLY A 142 -10.36 -8.30 3.11
CA GLY A 142 -9.08 -8.34 3.80
C GLY A 142 -8.77 -7.02 4.49
N LEU A 143 -8.85 -5.90 3.79
CA LEU A 143 -8.57 -4.59 4.35
C LEU A 143 -9.57 -4.24 5.45
N LYS A 144 -10.87 -4.46 5.22
CA LYS A 144 -11.89 -4.27 6.26
C LYS A 144 -11.60 -5.12 7.50
N SER A 145 -11.41 -6.43 7.35
CA SER A 145 -11.15 -7.33 8.47
C SER A 145 -9.89 -6.94 9.24
N TYR A 146 -8.75 -6.80 8.55
CA TYR A 146 -7.47 -6.51 9.19
C TYR A 146 -7.39 -5.06 9.72
N SER A 147 -8.18 -4.12 9.21
CA SER A 147 -8.31 -2.77 9.80
C SER A 147 -8.91 -2.82 11.20
N LEU A 148 -9.98 -3.61 11.39
CA LEU A 148 -10.64 -3.76 12.69
C LEU A 148 -9.82 -4.65 13.63
N THR A 149 -9.28 -5.77 13.15
CA THR A 149 -8.42 -6.64 13.96
C THR A 149 -7.17 -5.92 14.45
N SER A 150 -6.53 -5.10 13.61
CA SER A 150 -5.38 -4.30 14.04
C SER A 150 -5.75 -3.17 15.01
N ALA A 151 -7.00 -2.69 15.00
CA ALA A 151 -7.48 -1.66 15.91
C ALA A 151 -7.93 -2.21 17.28
N PHE A 152 -8.47 -3.43 17.32
CA PHE A 152 -9.16 -3.95 18.50
C PHE A 152 -8.55 -5.23 19.09
N ASP A 153 -7.90 -6.05 18.28
CA ASP A 153 -7.42 -7.38 18.68
C ASP A 153 -5.89 -7.51 18.75
N ASP A 154 -5.15 -6.43 18.46
CA ASP A 154 -3.70 -6.39 18.67
C ASP A 154 -3.38 -6.31 20.17
N THR A 155 -3.25 -7.47 20.80
CA THR A 155 -3.03 -7.67 22.25
C THR A 155 -1.86 -6.90 22.88
N ARG A 156 -1.01 -6.24 22.08
CA ARG A 156 0.05 -5.34 22.57
C ARG A 156 -0.47 -3.96 22.98
N PHE A 157 -1.70 -3.62 22.59
CA PHE A 157 -2.31 -2.32 22.79
C PHE A 157 -3.77 -2.47 23.24
N ASP A 158 -4.29 -1.47 23.96
CA ASP A 158 -5.72 -1.40 24.25
C ASP A 158 -6.52 -1.11 22.97
N PRO A 159 -7.78 -1.54 22.85
CA PRO A 159 -8.63 -1.22 21.70
C PRO A 159 -8.67 0.28 21.39
N ILE A 160 -8.56 0.65 20.11
CA ILE A 160 -8.62 2.06 19.67
C ILE A 160 -10.01 2.65 19.96
N SER A 161 -10.05 3.81 20.61
CA SER A 161 -11.28 4.54 20.89
C SER A 161 -11.61 5.60 19.83
N ALA A 162 -12.88 6.03 19.78
CA ALA A 162 -13.32 7.10 18.87
C ALA A 162 -12.56 8.42 19.08
N ALA A 163 -12.17 8.73 20.33
CA ALA A 163 -11.42 9.94 20.65
C ALA A 163 -10.00 9.94 20.04
N GLU A 164 -9.42 8.76 19.81
CA GLU A 164 -8.07 8.63 19.25
C GLU A 164 -8.04 8.85 17.73
N LEU A 165 -9.17 8.70 17.03
CA LEU A 165 -9.25 8.76 15.56
C LEU A 165 -8.54 9.99 15.00
N SER A 166 -8.78 11.17 15.58
CA SER A 166 -8.20 12.45 15.17
C SER A 166 -6.67 12.49 15.13
N SER A 167 -6.02 11.57 15.82
CA SER A 167 -4.56 11.47 15.93
C SER A 167 -3.97 10.26 15.19
N LEU A 168 -4.77 9.53 14.41
CA LEU A 168 -4.29 8.32 13.74
C LEU A 168 -3.75 8.59 12.33
N GLU A 169 -2.80 7.75 11.94
CA GLU A 169 -2.46 7.45 10.55
C GLU A 169 -2.75 5.96 10.30
N CYS A 170 -3.40 5.67 9.18
CA CYS A 170 -3.52 4.32 8.65
C CYS A 170 -2.40 4.08 7.64
N ALA A 171 -1.74 2.93 7.71
CA ALA A 171 -0.84 2.45 6.66
C ALA A 171 -1.24 1.05 6.19
N VAL A 172 -1.36 0.88 4.89
CA VAL A 172 -1.61 -0.39 4.21
C VAL A 172 -0.33 -0.85 3.52
N THR A 173 0.07 -2.09 3.79
CA THR A 173 1.18 -2.75 3.08
C THR A 173 0.64 -3.96 2.32
N LEU A 174 0.71 -3.92 0.99
CA LEU A 174 0.44 -5.09 0.15
C LEU A 174 1.75 -5.77 -0.22
N LEU A 175 1.82 -7.09 -0.05
CA LEU A 175 2.97 -7.90 -0.41
C LEU A 175 2.83 -8.42 -1.83
N THR A 176 3.89 -8.27 -2.63
CA THR A 176 3.90 -8.59 -4.06
C THR A 176 5.20 -9.31 -4.46
N ASN A 177 5.23 -9.82 -5.69
CA ASN A 177 6.45 -10.34 -6.33
C ASN A 177 7.13 -11.47 -5.52
N PHE A 178 6.33 -12.46 -5.10
CA PHE A 178 6.86 -13.65 -4.43
C PHE A 178 7.61 -14.53 -5.44
N GLU A 179 8.93 -14.58 -5.29
CA GLU A 179 9.82 -15.30 -6.19
C GLU A 179 10.72 -16.25 -5.40
N PRO A 180 10.87 -17.53 -5.82
CA PRO A 180 11.92 -18.39 -5.32
C PRO A 180 13.29 -17.75 -5.59
N ALA A 181 14.13 -17.64 -4.55
CA ALA A 181 15.48 -17.13 -4.69
C ALA A 181 16.38 -18.21 -5.31
N SER A 182 17.27 -17.81 -6.24
CA SER A 182 18.17 -18.74 -6.94
C SER A 182 19.23 -19.34 -6.01
N SER A 183 19.54 -18.63 -4.93
CA SER A 183 20.37 -19.08 -3.81
C SER A 183 19.85 -18.45 -2.51
N PRO A 184 20.23 -18.98 -1.32
CA PRO A 184 19.77 -18.41 -0.06
C PRO A 184 20.06 -16.91 0.12
N LEU A 185 21.12 -16.39 -0.52
CA LEU A 185 21.55 -14.99 -0.43
C LEU A 185 21.11 -14.12 -1.62
N ASP A 186 20.31 -14.68 -2.54
CA ASP A 186 19.77 -14.01 -3.73
C ASP A 186 18.55 -13.12 -3.39
N TRP A 187 18.81 -12.05 -2.65
CA TRP A 187 17.84 -11.02 -2.27
C TRP A 187 18.57 -9.70 -1.96
N THR A 188 17.84 -8.60 -1.71
CA THR A 188 18.45 -7.28 -1.51
C THR A 188 17.99 -6.69 -0.18
N LEU A 189 18.95 -6.28 0.65
CA LEU A 189 18.69 -5.68 1.95
C LEU A 189 17.87 -4.39 1.80
N GLY A 190 16.85 -4.24 2.63
CA GLY A 190 15.94 -3.09 2.58
C GLY A 190 14.96 -3.07 1.40
N THR A 191 15.04 -4.06 0.49
CA THR A 191 14.10 -4.18 -0.65
C THR A 191 13.23 -5.42 -0.52
N HIS A 192 13.84 -6.56 -0.18
CA HIS A 192 13.16 -7.84 -0.16
C HIS A 192 12.84 -8.30 1.26
N GLY A 193 11.58 -8.67 1.48
CA GLY A 193 11.18 -9.54 2.58
C GLY A 193 11.50 -11.00 2.22
N LEU A 194 11.61 -11.84 3.24
CA LEU A 194 12.02 -13.24 3.11
C LEU A 194 10.98 -14.15 3.73
N ARG A 195 10.64 -15.23 3.03
CA ARG A 195 9.93 -16.38 3.59
C ARG A 195 10.81 -17.60 3.40
N ILE A 196 11.21 -18.23 4.51
CA ILE A 196 12.05 -19.41 4.47
C ILE A 196 11.26 -20.66 4.80
N ALA A 197 11.69 -21.78 4.23
CA ALA A 197 11.24 -23.11 4.59
C ALA A 197 12.42 -24.08 4.56
N PHE A 198 12.51 -24.96 5.55
CA PHE A 198 13.53 -26.01 5.57
C PHE A 198 13.08 -27.20 6.40
N THR A 199 13.74 -28.34 6.22
CA THR A 199 13.56 -29.53 7.04
C THR A 199 14.82 -29.77 7.84
N TYR A 200 14.68 -29.97 9.15
CA TYR A 200 15.79 -30.26 10.06
C TYR A 200 15.32 -31.26 11.13
N ASN A 201 16.10 -32.28 11.45
CA ASN A 201 15.73 -33.36 12.39
C ASN A 201 14.30 -33.91 12.17
N ASN A 202 13.96 -34.24 10.91
CA ASN A 202 12.66 -34.75 10.48
C ASN A 202 11.45 -33.84 10.81
N ARG A 203 11.69 -32.54 11.04
CA ARG A 203 10.64 -31.53 11.25
C ARG A 203 10.75 -30.43 10.21
N ARG A 204 9.59 -29.93 9.76
CA ARG A 204 9.49 -28.80 8.85
C ARG A 204 9.42 -27.51 9.64
N TYR A 205 10.17 -26.52 9.19
CA TYR A 205 10.26 -25.20 9.81
C TYR A 205 10.01 -24.13 8.76
N GLY A 206 9.50 -22.99 9.20
CA GLY A 206 9.33 -21.82 8.36
C GLY A 206 9.18 -20.56 9.19
N ALA A 207 9.66 -19.45 8.65
CA ALA A 207 9.52 -18.13 9.23
C ALA A 207 9.58 -17.07 8.12
N THR A 208 9.21 -15.84 8.47
CA THR A 208 9.29 -14.71 7.57
C THR A 208 9.77 -13.44 8.26
N TYR A 209 10.45 -12.59 7.49
CA TYR A 209 10.76 -11.21 7.82
C TYR A 209 10.29 -10.28 6.72
N LEU A 210 9.76 -9.13 7.12
CA LEU A 210 9.44 -8.01 6.23
C LEU A 210 10.73 -7.34 5.71
N PRO A 211 10.67 -6.58 4.61
CA PRO A 211 11.85 -5.94 4.00
C PRO A 211 12.71 -5.09 4.94
N ASP A 212 12.08 -4.42 5.91
CA ASP A 212 12.77 -3.46 6.78
C ASP A 212 13.55 -4.10 7.94
N VAL A 213 13.19 -5.32 8.35
CA VAL A 213 13.72 -5.93 9.58
C VAL A 213 15.24 -6.02 9.58
N ALA A 214 15.85 -6.50 8.48
CA ALA A 214 17.29 -6.67 8.41
C ALA A 214 18.04 -5.34 8.49
N ARG A 215 17.49 -4.30 7.84
CA ARG A 215 18.07 -2.95 7.80
C ARG A 215 18.00 -2.28 9.16
N GLU A 216 16.86 -2.36 9.83
CA GLU A 216 16.65 -1.78 11.17
C GLU A 216 17.57 -2.41 12.23
N GLN A 217 17.87 -3.70 12.09
CA GLN A 217 18.76 -4.42 13.01
C GLN A 217 20.26 -4.29 12.64
N GLY A 218 20.58 -3.67 11.50
CA GLY A 218 21.96 -3.60 10.99
C GLY A 218 22.55 -4.97 10.63
N TRP A 219 21.71 -5.97 10.31
CA TRP A 219 22.16 -7.32 10.00
C TRP A 219 22.65 -7.45 8.56
N THR A 220 23.73 -8.21 8.37
CA THR A 220 24.11 -8.72 7.06
C THR A 220 23.09 -9.73 6.54
N LYS A 221 23.20 -10.10 5.26
CA LYS A 221 22.31 -11.13 4.67
C LYS A 221 22.42 -12.47 5.39
N GLU A 222 23.64 -12.91 5.73
CA GLU A 222 23.86 -14.18 6.41
C GLU A 222 23.30 -14.15 7.83
N GLU A 223 23.53 -13.07 8.57
CA GLU A 223 22.95 -12.88 9.91
C GLU A 223 21.43 -12.87 9.88
N THR A 224 20.84 -12.23 8.87
CA THR A 224 19.40 -12.20 8.67
C THR A 224 18.84 -13.61 8.48
N LEU A 225 19.46 -14.44 7.63
CA LEU A 225 19.02 -15.82 7.42
C LEU A 225 19.15 -16.67 8.67
N VAL A 226 20.28 -16.59 9.38
CA VAL A 226 20.48 -17.33 10.62
C VAL A 226 19.45 -16.90 11.66
N SER A 227 19.24 -15.60 11.83
CA SER A 227 18.22 -15.05 12.73
C SER A 227 16.83 -15.54 12.36
N LEU A 228 16.51 -15.55 11.07
CA LEU A 228 15.23 -16.03 10.56
C LEU A 228 15.04 -17.54 10.77
N MET A 229 16.09 -18.35 10.59
CA MET A 229 16.09 -19.77 10.92
C MET A 229 15.90 -19.99 12.44
N ARG A 230 16.58 -19.22 13.29
CA ARG A 230 16.39 -19.25 14.75
C ARG A 230 14.94 -18.94 15.11
N LYS A 231 14.35 -17.90 14.50
CA LYS A 231 12.93 -17.54 14.65
C LYS A 231 12.00 -18.68 14.23
N ALA A 232 12.37 -19.45 13.20
CA ALA A 232 11.64 -20.65 12.79
C ALA A 232 11.77 -21.82 13.77
N GLY A 233 12.69 -21.77 14.75
CA GLY A 233 12.95 -22.83 15.72
C GLY A 233 14.23 -23.64 15.47
N TYR A 234 15.12 -23.18 14.57
CA TYR A 234 16.41 -23.83 14.34
C TYR A 234 17.31 -23.77 15.59
N ASN A 235 17.83 -24.91 16.02
CA ASN A 235 18.72 -25.01 17.19
C ASN A 235 20.16 -25.43 16.88
N GLY A 236 20.54 -25.64 15.61
CA GLY A 236 21.91 -26.00 15.21
C GLY A 236 22.95 -24.88 15.40
N LYS A 237 24.21 -25.14 15.03
CA LYS A 237 25.29 -24.13 15.11
C LYS A 237 25.13 -23.06 14.04
N LYS A 238 25.56 -21.82 14.32
CA LYS A 238 25.47 -20.71 13.37
C LYS A 238 26.13 -21.08 12.04
N ASP A 239 27.34 -21.63 12.05
CA ASP A 239 28.11 -21.93 10.83
C ASP A 239 27.56 -23.13 10.03
N ASP A 240 26.68 -23.93 10.61
CA ASP A 240 26.08 -25.09 9.96
C ASP A 240 24.85 -24.73 9.11
N TRP A 241 24.42 -23.46 9.09
CA TRP A 241 23.23 -23.03 8.34
C TRP A 241 23.31 -23.39 6.85
N LYS A 242 24.51 -23.32 6.25
CA LYS A 242 24.77 -23.66 4.84
C LYS A 242 24.60 -25.16 4.53
N LYS A 243 24.62 -26.01 5.55
CA LYS A 243 24.40 -27.47 5.41
C LYS A 243 22.92 -27.83 5.38
N VAL A 244 22.05 -26.89 5.76
CA VAL A 244 20.59 -27.07 5.73
C VAL A 244 20.10 -26.75 4.33
N ASN A 245 19.28 -27.63 3.76
CA ASN A 245 18.58 -27.34 2.51
C ASN A 245 17.51 -26.27 2.76
N LEU A 246 17.90 -25.01 2.60
CA LEU A 246 17.10 -23.83 2.89
C LEU A 246 16.42 -23.33 1.60
N GLN A 247 15.09 -23.42 1.57
CA GLN A 247 14.28 -22.77 0.55
C GLN A 247 14.01 -21.34 0.98
N VAL A 248 14.30 -20.39 0.09
CA VAL A 248 14.06 -18.97 0.32
C VAL A 248 13.16 -18.46 -0.79
N VAL A 249 12.08 -17.80 -0.40
CA VAL A 249 11.24 -16.99 -1.28
C VAL A 249 11.46 -15.53 -0.88
N ARG A 250 11.83 -14.70 -1.85
CA ARG A 250 11.90 -13.25 -1.68
C ARG A 250 10.58 -12.62 -2.14
N TYR A 251 10.20 -11.50 -1.53
CA TYR A 251 9.03 -10.73 -1.94
C TYR A 251 9.26 -9.25 -1.65
N GLN A 252 8.42 -8.40 -2.21
CA GLN A 252 8.42 -6.96 -1.96
C GLN A 252 7.16 -6.56 -1.19
N GLY A 253 7.23 -5.44 -0.47
CA GLY A 253 6.07 -4.84 0.17
C GLY A 253 5.94 -3.39 -0.28
N LYS A 254 4.77 -2.99 -0.76
CA LYS A 254 4.47 -1.58 -1.01
C LYS A 254 3.59 -1.04 0.11
N LYS A 255 4.14 -0.12 0.89
CA LYS A 255 3.45 0.60 1.95
C LYS A 255 2.93 1.94 1.43
N VAL A 256 1.68 2.26 1.73
CA VAL A 256 1.08 3.58 1.57
C VAL A 256 0.43 3.95 2.91
N SER A 257 0.41 5.24 3.25
CA SER A 257 -0.26 5.73 4.44
C SER A 257 -1.14 6.95 4.14
N LEU A 258 -2.08 7.20 5.04
CA LEU A 258 -3.03 8.31 5.01
C LEU A 258 -3.25 8.80 6.44
N GLY A 259 -3.24 10.10 6.68
CA GLY A 259 -3.60 10.68 7.98
C GLY A 259 -5.12 10.80 8.17
N TYR A 260 -5.58 10.86 9.42
CA TYR A 260 -6.99 11.09 9.71
C TYR A 260 -7.52 12.39 9.09
N GLY A 261 -6.74 13.48 9.09
CA GLY A 261 -7.14 14.76 8.50
C GLY A 261 -7.52 14.62 7.02
N GLU A 262 -6.63 14.01 6.22
CA GLU A 262 -6.88 13.76 4.79
C GLU A 262 -8.12 12.87 4.57
N TRP A 263 -8.28 11.82 5.37
CA TRP A 263 -9.49 10.98 5.31
C TRP A 263 -10.75 11.76 5.70
N LYS A 264 -10.67 12.62 6.71
CA LYS A 264 -11.82 13.37 7.22
C LYS A 264 -12.29 14.44 6.24
N GLU A 265 -11.35 15.12 5.58
CA GLU A 265 -11.63 16.05 4.48
C GLU A 265 -12.34 15.34 3.33
N TRP A 266 -11.79 14.21 2.87
CA TRP A 266 -12.45 13.38 1.85
C TRP A 266 -13.83 12.91 2.28
N ARG A 267 -13.99 12.44 3.53
CA ARG A 267 -15.28 11.93 4.01
C ARG A 267 -16.34 13.04 4.07
N GLY A 268 -15.95 14.26 4.44
CA GLY A 268 -16.83 15.44 4.41
C GLY A 268 -17.28 15.77 2.99
N TRP A 269 -16.37 15.77 2.01
CA TRP A 269 -16.72 15.93 0.60
C TRP A 269 -17.69 14.84 0.11
N VAL A 270 -17.50 13.57 0.51
CA VAL A 270 -18.44 12.49 0.17
C VAL A 270 -19.83 12.73 0.77
N ASP A 271 -19.92 13.28 1.99
CA ASP A 271 -21.21 13.57 2.62
C ASP A 271 -21.97 14.69 1.88
N GLU A 272 -21.26 15.69 1.35
CA GLU A 272 -21.83 16.75 0.50
C GLU A 272 -22.31 16.20 -0.85
N GLU A 273 -21.45 15.43 -1.53
CA GLU A 273 -21.75 14.83 -2.82
C GLU A 273 -22.97 13.89 -2.78
N MET A 274 -23.11 13.09 -1.71
CA MET A 274 -24.24 12.18 -1.54
C MET A 274 -25.54 12.90 -1.16
N ALA A 275 -25.45 14.11 -0.59
CA ALA A 275 -26.63 14.92 -0.27
C ALA A 275 -27.20 15.58 -1.53
N ASP A 276 -26.33 16.06 -2.42
CA ASP A 276 -26.75 16.66 -3.70
C ASP A 276 -27.46 15.63 -4.60
N ASP A 277 -27.01 14.37 -4.61
CA ASP A 277 -27.68 13.28 -5.34
C ASP A 277 -29.09 12.96 -4.80
N GLU A 278 -29.35 13.16 -3.49
CA GLU A 278 -30.67 12.91 -2.88
C GLU A 278 -31.70 14.02 -3.14
N ASP A 279 -31.25 15.24 -3.44
CA ASP A 279 -32.11 16.40 -3.74
C ASP A 279 -32.51 16.49 -5.23
N GLU A 280 -31.91 15.69 -6.12
CA GLU A 280 -32.20 15.67 -7.56
C GLU A 280 -33.26 14.62 -8.00
N ASP A 281 -33.67 13.71 -7.10
CA ASP A 281 -34.68 12.65 -7.33
C ASP A 281 -36.10 12.99 -6.79
#